data_AF-A0ABD3G8Y4-F1
#
_entry.id   AF-A0ABD3G8Y4-F1
#
_cell.length_a   1.000
_cell.length_b   1.000
_cell.length_c   1.000
_cell.angle_alpha   90.00
_cell.angle_beta   90.00
_cell.angle_gamma   90.00
#
_symmetry.space_group_name_H-M   'P 1'
#
loop_
_entity.id
_entity.type
_entity.pdbx_description
1 polymer ?
#
loop_
_entity_poly.entity_id
_entity_poly.type
_entity_poly.pdbx_seq_one_letter_code
_entity_poly.pdbx_strand_id
1 'polypeptide(L)'
;MDSTMRLKALGLLLTVLLLLSGATHSDALGINCRGSGFCASGSAHALSEINTQVQALNDGNIYPNGQHIACSGNICAFLQNVSGTKTAAQIKGYVRQLLDHGCTKCGSVPTEPGNNVDFGELTVNAVVLQTSKKFTHLYHYDSAFVFLTTMT
;
A
#
# COMPACT_ATOMS: atom_id res chain seq x y z
N MET A 1 -50.00 26.08 -44.56
CA MET A 1 -49.29 25.82 -43.27
C MET A 1 -48.56 24.52 -43.44
N ASP A 2 -47.24 24.61 -43.61
CA ASP A 2 -46.38 23.56 -44.15
C ASP A 2 -46.01 22.50 -43.09
N SER A 3 -46.41 21.26 -43.33
CA SER A 3 -46.24 20.10 -42.45
C SER A 3 -44.77 19.66 -42.28
N THR A 4 -43.84 20.23 -43.05
CA THR A 4 -42.40 19.90 -42.97
C THR A 4 -41.69 20.50 -41.76
N MET A 5 -42.28 21.50 -41.09
CA MET A 5 -41.63 22.18 -39.96
C MET A 5 -41.83 21.47 -38.60
N ARG A 6 -42.82 20.59 -38.48
CA ARG A 6 -43.10 19.83 -37.24
C ARG A 6 -42.22 18.59 -37.08
N LEU A 7 -41.71 18.03 -38.17
CA LEU A 7 -40.91 16.80 -38.13
C LEU A 7 -39.45 17.03 -37.74
N LYS A 8 -38.89 18.22 -38.01
CA LYS A 8 -37.54 18.61 -37.56
C LYS A 8 -37.48 18.90 -36.05
N ALA A 9 -38.55 19.47 -35.50
CA ALA A 9 -38.65 19.75 -34.06
C ALA A 9 -38.83 18.47 -33.23
N LEU A 10 -39.49 17.44 -33.79
CA LEU A 10 -39.68 16.14 -33.13
C LEU A 10 -38.41 15.26 -33.18
N GLY A 11 -37.55 15.43 -34.18
CA GLY A 11 -36.26 14.74 -34.26
C GLY A 11 -35.20 15.30 -33.29
N LEU A 12 -35.34 16.56 -32.88
CA LEU A 12 -34.39 17.21 -31.97
C LEU A 12 -34.70 16.94 -30.49
N LEU A 13 -35.94 16.56 -30.16
CA LEU A 13 -36.34 16.24 -28.79
C LEU A 13 -35.94 14.81 -28.34
N LEU A 14 -35.67 13.90 -29.27
CA LEU A 14 -35.33 12.50 -28.97
C LEU A 14 -33.82 12.24 -28.80
N THR A 15 -32.97 13.19 -29.17
CA THR A 15 -31.50 13.05 -29.13
C THR A 15 -30.85 13.48 -27.80
N VAL A 16 -31.62 13.89 -26.79
CA VAL A 16 -31.07 14.50 -25.55
C VAL A 16 -30.98 13.52 -24.35
N LEU A 17 -31.36 12.24 -24.48
CA LEU A 17 -31.45 11.32 -23.32
C LEU A 17 -30.45 10.15 -23.32
N LEU A 18 -29.19 10.39 -23.71
CA LEU A 18 -28.11 9.40 -23.56
C LEU A 18 -26.82 10.07 -23.06
N LEU A 19 -26.92 10.79 -21.93
CA LEU A 19 -25.75 11.04 -21.08
C LEU A 19 -25.50 9.74 -20.30
N LEU A 20 -24.82 8.78 -20.92
CA LEU A 20 -24.24 7.65 -20.18
C LEU A 20 -23.14 8.21 -19.28
N SER A 21 -23.50 8.44 -18.03
CA SER A 21 -22.57 8.62 -16.92
C SER A 21 -21.73 7.35 -16.84
N GLY A 22 -20.56 7.36 -17.48
CA GLY A 22 -19.52 6.36 -17.26
C GLY A 22 -19.02 6.53 -15.82
N ALA A 23 -19.71 5.89 -14.87
CA ALA A 23 -19.22 5.75 -13.52
C ALA A 23 -17.97 4.87 -13.59
N THR A 24 -16.79 5.50 -13.52
CA THR A 24 -15.53 4.82 -13.27
C THR A 24 -15.66 4.18 -11.90
N HIS A 25 -15.99 2.90 -11.85
CA HIS A 25 -15.86 2.12 -10.63
C HIS A 25 -14.35 1.97 -10.43
N SER A 26 -13.78 2.67 -9.47
CA SER A 26 -12.49 2.25 -8.93
C SER A 26 -12.76 0.91 -8.28
N ASP A 27 -12.30 -0.19 -8.86
CA ASP A 27 -12.29 -1.48 -8.16
C ASP A 27 -11.52 -1.27 -6.85
N ALA A 28 -12.26 -1.27 -5.75
CA ALA A 28 -11.67 -1.20 -4.42
C ALA A 28 -10.74 -2.40 -4.26
N LEU A 29 -9.43 -2.15 -4.21
CA LEU A 29 -8.47 -3.22 -4.04
C LEU A 29 -8.55 -3.69 -2.57
N GLY A 30 -9.18 -4.82 -2.34
CA GLY A 30 -9.26 -5.45 -1.03
C GLY A 30 -7.97 -6.17 -0.63
N ILE A 31 -8.12 -7.17 0.25
CA ILE A 31 -7.02 -8.06 0.62
C ILE A 31 -6.36 -8.70 -0.62
N ASN A 32 -5.04 -8.75 -0.64
CA ASN A 32 -4.29 -9.24 -1.79
C ASN A 32 -2.87 -9.67 -1.41
N CYS A 33 -2.20 -10.43 -2.28
CA CYS A 33 -0.82 -10.88 -2.11
C CYS A 33 0.18 -10.12 -3.00
N ARG A 34 -0.13 -8.85 -3.33
CA ARG A 34 0.75 -8.02 -4.16
C ARG A 34 1.91 -7.50 -3.31
N GLY A 35 3.03 -7.25 -3.97
CA GLY A 35 4.21 -6.67 -3.37
C GLY A 35 5.16 -6.15 -4.43
N SER A 36 6.25 -5.54 -4.02
CA SER A 36 7.32 -5.12 -4.94
C SER A 36 8.02 -6.34 -5.57
N GLY A 37 8.75 -6.13 -6.66
CA GLY A 37 9.59 -7.19 -7.25
C GLY A 37 10.63 -7.77 -6.27
N PHE A 38 11.03 -6.99 -5.26
CA PHE A 38 11.93 -7.43 -4.20
C PHE A 38 11.29 -8.41 -3.20
N CYS A 39 9.96 -8.62 -3.25
CA CYS A 39 9.34 -9.71 -2.51
C CYS A 39 9.85 -11.09 -2.95
N ALA A 40 10.37 -11.22 -4.18
CA ALA A 40 10.96 -12.47 -4.65
C ALA A 40 12.22 -12.86 -3.87
N SER A 41 13.01 -11.89 -3.39
CA SER A 41 14.28 -12.12 -2.71
C SER A 41 14.15 -12.47 -1.22
N GLY A 42 12.96 -12.32 -0.64
CA GLY A 42 12.68 -12.73 0.74
C GLY A 42 12.41 -14.23 0.91
N SER A 43 12.46 -14.70 2.15
CA SER A 43 12.09 -16.07 2.55
C SER A 43 10.74 -16.48 1.95
N ALA A 44 10.60 -17.75 1.53
CA ALA A 44 9.32 -18.36 1.14
C ALA A 44 8.26 -18.32 2.23
N HIS A 45 8.70 -18.22 3.49
CA HIS A 45 7.84 -18.23 4.67
C HIS A 45 7.87 -16.90 5.43
N ALA A 46 8.32 -15.81 4.80
CA ALA A 46 8.48 -14.52 5.45
C ALA A 46 7.22 -14.08 6.21
N LEU A 47 6.03 -14.28 5.63
CA LEU A 47 4.78 -13.91 6.30
C LEU A 47 4.47 -14.79 7.53
N SER A 48 4.80 -16.09 7.46
CA SER A 48 4.64 -16.99 8.62
C SER A 48 5.60 -16.64 9.75
N GLU A 49 6.84 -16.26 9.42
CA GLU A 49 7.83 -15.81 10.40
C GLU A 49 7.40 -14.49 11.06
N ILE A 50 6.94 -13.54 10.24
CA ILE A 50 6.34 -12.27 10.70
C ILE A 50 5.15 -12.54 11.61
N ASN A 51 4.26 -13.48 11.25
CA ASN A 51 3.13 -13.84 12.09
C ASN A 51 3.59 -14.33 13.46
N THR A 52 4.58 -15.23 13.54
CA THR A 52 5.13 -15.69 14.82
C THR A 52 5.62 -14.53 15.68
N GLN A 53 6.35 -13.56 15.10
CA GLN A 53 6.81 -12.37 15.82
C GLN A 53 5.66 -11.49 16.30
N VAL A 54 4.68 -11.24 15.43
CA VAL A 54 3.51 -10.40 15.75
C VAL A 54 2.64 -11.04 16.83
N GLN A 55 2.47 -12.37 16.83
CA GLN A 55 1.71 -13.07 17.86
C GLN A 55 2.34 -12.94 19.26
N ALA A 56 3.67 -12.74 19.34
CA ALA A 56 4.39 -12.54 20.60
C ALA A 56 4.27 -11.11 21.17
N LEU A 57 3.72 -10.16 20.42
CA LEU A 57 3.54 -8.78 20.88
C LEU A 57 2.50 -8.68 22.00
N ASN A 58 2.69 -7.73 22.92
CA ASN A 58 1.64 -7.36 23.87
C ASN A 58 0.49 -6.67 23.13
N ASP A 59 -0.74 -7.12 23.35
CA ASP A 59 -1.96 -6.65 22.67
C ASP A 59 -2.19 -5.14 22.75
N GLY A 60 -1.74 -4.51 23.85
CA GLY A 60 -1.89 -3.07 24.09
C GLY A 60 -0.88 -2.19 23.35
N ASN A 61 0.13 -2.75 22.70
CA ASN A 61 1.09 -1.96 21.93
C ASN A 61 0.40 -1.23 20.78
N ILE A 62 0.77 0.02 20.53
CA ILE A 62 0.14 0.90 19.55
C ILE A 62 1.14 1.21 18.44
N TYR A 63 0.69 1.12 17.19
CA TYR A 63 1.50 1.35 16.00
C TYR A 63 0.86 2.41 15.11
N PRO A 64 1.58 3.50 14.78
CA PRO A 64 1.15 4.52 13.83
C PRO A 64 1.47 4.12 12.38
N ASN A 65 0.95 4.94 11.46
CA ASN A 65 1.31 4.89 10.04
C ASN A 65 2.83 4.93 9.81
N GLY A 66 3.33 4.05 8.94
CA GLY A 66 4.72 3.97 8.52
C GLY A 66 5.66 3.26 9.49
N GLN A 67 5.23 2.91 10.70
CA GLN A 67 6.08 2.18 11.64
C GLN A 67 6.21 0.72 11.25
N HIS A 68 7.45 0.22 11.18
CA HIS A 68 7.71 -1.22 11.03
C HIS A 68 7.39 -1.95 12.33
N ILE A 69 6.62 -3.04 12.20
CA ILE A 69 6.09 -3.82 13.31
C ILE A 69 6.94 -5.06 13.56
N ALA A 70 7.22 -5.81 12.50
CA ALA A 70 8.00 -7.05 12.50
C ALA A 70 8.61 -7.28 11.11
N CYS A 71 9.76 -7.94 11.05
CA CYS A 71 10.46 -8.20 9.79
C CYS A 71 11.05 -9.61 9.75
N SER A 72 11.02 -10.22 8.57
CA SER A 72 11.80 -11.39 8.19
C SER A 72 12.80 -10.96 7.10
N GLY A 73 14.06 -10.79 7.48
CA GLY A 73 15.07 -10.20 6.61
C GLY A 73 14.67 -8.80 6.15
N ASN A 74 14.57 -8.59 4.84
CA ASN A 74 14.14 -7.33 4.23
C ASN A 74 12.62 -7.24 4.01
N ILE A 75 11.83 -8.25 4.37
CA ILE A 75 10.37 -8.21 4.27
C ILE A 75 9.82 -7.77 5.62
N CYS A 76 9.05 -6.68 5.64
CA CYS A 76 8.52 -6.11 6.87
C CYS A 76 7.01 -5.89 6.80
N ALA A 77 6.35 -6.07 7.94
CA ALA A 77 4.98 -5.64 8.18
C ALA A 77 4.94 -4.19 8.71
N PHE A 78 4.11 -3.35 8.12
CA PHE A 78 3.91 -1.96 8.53
C PHE A 78 2.52 -1.47 8.14
N LEU A 79 2.05 -0.41 8.81
CA LEU A 79 0.79 0.26 8.46
C LEU A 79 1.05 1.35 7.42
N GLN A 80 0.16 1.51 6.45
CA GLN A 80 0.18 2.64 5.52
C GLN A 80 -1.25 3.12 5.22
N ASN A 81 -1.38 4.37 4.80
CA ASN A 81 -2.67 5.04 4.52
C ASN A 81 -3.64 5.09 5.71
N VAL A 82 -3.20 4.78 6.93
CA VAL A 82 -4.09 4.74 8.11
C VAL A 82 -4.24 6.13 8.73
N SER A 83 -5.46 6.47 9.12
CA SER A 83 -5.72 7.66 9.95
C SER A 83 -5.65 7.27 11.43
N GLY A 84 -4.52 7.56 12.08
CA GLY A 84 -4.29 7.23 13.49
C GLY A 84 -3.41 5.99 13.71
N THR A 85 -3.82 5.12 14.62
CA THR A 85 -3.00 3.99 15.11
C THR A 85 -3.80 2.70 15.18
N LYS A 86 -3.11 1.56 15.10
CA LYS A 86 -3.69 0.22 15.39
C LYS A 86 -3.00 -0.42 16.57
N THR A 87 -3.73 -1.24 17.32
CA THR A 87 -3.16 -2.03 18.41
C THR A 87 -2.51 -3.31 17.87
N ALA A 88 -1.60 -3.92 18.64
CA ALA A 88 -1.03 -5.22 18.31
C ALA A 88 -2.12 -6.30 18.17
N ALA A 89 -3.19 -6.24 18.98
CA ALA A 89 -4.33 -7.15 18.84
C ALA A 89 -4.97 -7.07 17.44
N GLN A 90 -5.17 -5.86 16.92
CA GLN A 90 -5.69 -5.68 15.56
C GLN A 90 -4.70 -6.18 14.51
N ILE A 91 -3.41 -5.84 14.66
CA ILE A 91 -2.33 -6.27 13.77
C ILE A 91 -2.24 -7.80 13.69
N LYS A 92 -2.34 -8.51 14.81
CA LYS A 92 -2.38 -9.99 14.84
C LYS A 92 -3.50 -10.55 13.97
N GLY A 93 -4.68 -9.91 14.00
CA GLY A 93 -5.81 -10.27 13.14
C GLY A 93 -5.54 -9.99 11.67
N TYR A 94 -4.95 -8.84 11.34
CA TYR A 94 -4.62 -8.48 9.96
C TYR A 94 -3.57 -9.41 9.33
N VAL A 95 -2.50 -9.74 10.07
CA VAL A 95 -1.48 -10.68 9.59
C VAL A 95 -2.07 -12.08 9.37
N ARG A 96 -2.96 -12.54 10.27
CA ARG A 96 -3.69 -13.80 10.08
C ARG A 96 -4.56 -13.78 8.82
N GLN A 97 -5.29 -12.70 8.56
CA GLN A 97 -6.09 -12.58 7.34
C GLN A 97 -5.25 -12.74 6.07
N LEU A 98 -4.03 -12.20 6.03
CA LEU A 98 -3.13 -12.41 4.90
C LEU A 98 -2.72 -13.87 4.72
N LEU A 99 -2.44 -14.58 5.82
CA LEU A 99 -2.16 -16.02 5.78
C LEU A 99 -3.37 -16.83 5.32
N ASP A 100 -4.55 -16.53 5.86
CA ASP A 100 -5.82 -17.20 5.52
C ASP A 100 -6.22 -16.94 4.07
N HIS A 101 -5.84 -15.79 3.52
CA HIS A 101 -5.98 -15.45 2.09
C HIS A 101 -4.98 -16.18 1.18
N GLY A 102 -3.99 -16.88 1.74
CA GLY A 102 -3.00 -17.65 0.99
C GLY A 102 -1.73 -16.89 0.62
N CYS A 103 -1.50 -15.70 1.20
CA CYS A 103 -0.25 -14.98 1.00
C CYS A 103 0.88 -15.67 1.79
N THR A 104 2.03 -15.87 1.16
CA THR A 104 3.19 -16.57 1.78
C THR A 104 4.36 -15.65 2.09
N LYS A 105 4.52 -14.59 1.30
CA LYS A 105 5.64 -13.63 1.40
C LYS A 105 5.18 -12.20 1.67
N CYS A 106 4.41 -11.65 0.74
CA CYS A 106 3.98 -10.26 0.73
C CYS A 106 2.48 -10.18 0.48
N GLY A 107 1.90 -9.05 0.87
CA GLY A 107 0.49 -8.78 0.69
C GLY A 107 0.02 -7.58 1.50
N SER A 108 -1.22 -7.20 1.27
CA SER A 108 -1.87 -6.07 1.91
C SER A 108 -3.29 -6.43 2.31
N VAL A 109 -3.73 -5.96 3.47
CA VAL A 109 -5.08 -6.15 3.97
C VAL A 109 -5.66 -4.80 4.43
N PRO A 110 -6.88 -4.43 3.99
CA PRO A 110 -7.56 -3.23 4.46
C PRO A 110 -7.74 -3.25 5.98
N THR A 111 -7.55 -2.10 6.62
CA THR A 111 -7.71 -1.92 8.08
C THR A 111 -8.83 -0.93 8.44
N GLU A 112 -9.46 -0.35 7.43
CA GLU A 112 -10.61 0.55 7.55
C GLU A 112 -11.83 -0.02 6.80
N PRO A 113 -13.05 0.45 7.12
CA PRO A 113 -14.27 0.04 6.41
C PRO A 113 -14.20 0.31 4.90
N GLY A 114 -14.92 -0.48 4.12
CA GLY A 114 -15.01 -0.32 2.66
C GLY A 114 -14.13 -1.28 1.85
N ASN A 115 -13.37 -2.16 2.51
CA ASN A 115 -12.55 -3.20 1.87
C ASN A 115 -11.65 -2.64 0.75
N ASN A 116 -11.04 -1.48 1.00
CA ASN A 116 -10.13 -0.82 0.09
C ASN A 116 -8.84 -0.45 0.83
N VAL A 117 -7.70 -0.90 0.33
CA VAL A 117 -6.38 -0.59 0.91
C VAL A 117 -6.03 0.90 0.83
N ASP A 118 -6.64 1.66 -0.08
CA ASP A 118 -6.44 3.12 -0.19
C ASP A 118 -6.94 3.89 1.04
N PHE A 119 -7.84 3.29 1.83
CA PHE A 119 -8.37 3.91 3.04
C PHE A 119 -7.54 3.59 4.30
N GLY A 120 -6.58 2.66 4.18
CA GLY A 120 -5.73 2.23 5.28
C GLY A 120 -5.49 0.73 5.21
N GLU A 121 -4.24 0.30 5.36
CA GLU A 121 -3.84 -1.10 5.20
C GLU A 121 -2.69 -1.49 6.13
N LEU A 122 -2.63 -2.78 6.46
CA LEU A 122 -1.42 -3.44 6.90
C LEU A 122 -0.77 -4.08 5.68
N THR A 123 0.47 -3.70 5.42
CA THR A 123 1.26 -4.13 4.27
C THR A 123 2.43 -4.96 4.75
N VAL A 124 2.65 -6.10 4.10
CA VAL A 124 3.88 -6.88 4.19
C VAL A 124 4.58 -6.79 2.84
N ASN A 125 5.71 -6.08 2.80
CA ASN A 125 6.46 -5.83 1.58
C ASN A 125 7.96 -5.76 1.86
N ALA A 126 8.76 -5.86 0.80
CA ALA A 126 10.18 -5.63 0.87
C ALA A 126 10.48 -4.16 1.19
N VAL A 127 11.20 -3.97 2.29
CA VAL A 127 11.85 -2.73 2.66
C VAL A 127 13.31 -2.91 2.30
N VAL A 128 13.68 -2.45 1.11
CA VAL A 128 15.10 -2.18 0.84
C VAL A 128 15.49 -1.03 1.76
N LEU A 129 16.59 -1.18 2.50
CA LEU A 129 17.19 -0.02 3.16
C LEU A 129 17.33 1.03 2.07
N GLN A 130 16.54 2.10 2.15
CA GLN A 130 16.86 3.29 1.39
C GLN A 130 18.20 3.70 1.99
N THR A 131 19.29 3.35 1.32
CA THR A 131 20.55 4.08 1.44
C THR A 131 20.12 5.51 1.16
N SER A 132 19.94 6.23 2.26
CA SER A 132 19.38 7.55 2.42
C SER A 132 19.01 8.30 1.14
N LYS A 133 17.88 8.99 1.17
CA LYS A 133 17.84 10.39 0.72
C LYS A 133 19.04 11.16 1.29
N LYS A 134 20.21 11.00 0.68
CA LYS A 134 21.44 11.77 0.87
C LYS A 134 22.37 11.56 -0.33
N PHE A 135 21.80 11.65 -1.53
CA PHE A 135 22.53 12.11 -2.72
C PHE A 135 22.05 13.51 -3.12
N THR A 136 21.88 14.42 -2.14
CA THR A 136 21.85 15.87 -2.39
C THR A 136 22.09 16.58 -1.06
N HIS A 137 23.35 16.67 -0.65
CA HIS A 137 23.78 17.87 0.07
C HIS A 137 25.06 18.29 -0.65
N LEU A 138 24.93 19.36 -1.42
CA LEU A 138 26.06 20.12 -1.94
C LEU A 138 26.97 20.42 -0.74
N TYR A 139 28.10 19.74 -0.64
CA TYR A 139 29.16 20.16 0.25
C TYR A 139 29.79 21.39 -0.41
N HIS A 140 29.59 22.54 0.23
CA HIS A 140 30.40 23.73 0.00
C HIS A 140 31.86 23.34 0.22
N TYR A 141 32.67 23.54 -0.82
CA TYR A 141 34.08 23.20 -0.86
C TYR A 141 34.88 24.40 -0.33
N ASP A 142 35.08 24.46 0.99
CA ASP A 142 36.22 25.21 1.55
C ASP A 142 37.24 24.18 2.05
N SER A 143 38.41 24.23 1.45
CA SER A 143 39.38 23.12 1.42
C SER A 143 40.29 23.14 2.63
N ALA A 144 40.23 22.08 3.45
CA ALA A 144 41.39 21.59 4.20
C ALA A 144 41.35 20.05 4.27
N PHE A 145 41.89 19.46 3.21
CA PHE A 145 42.52 18.14 3.04
C PHE A 145 42.53 17.15 4.23
N VAL A 146 41.86 16.01 4.10
CA VAL A 146 42.31 14.72 4.69
C VAL A 146 41.96 13.56 3.75
N PHE A 147 42.99 12.98 3.13
CA PHE A 147 42.96 11.64 2.54
C PHE A 147 43.24 10.62 3.64
N LEU A 148 42.45 9.53 3.75
CA LEU A 148 43.02 8.23 4.11
C LEU A 148 42.11 7.05 3.70
N THR A 149 42.56 6.40 2.63
CA THR A 149 42.78 4.96 2.39
C THR A 149 41.70 3.91 2.65
N THR A 150 41.62 3.04 1.63
CA THR A 150 40.87 1.79 1.45
C THR A 150 40.85 0.82 2.64
N MET A 151 39.74 0.09 2.79
CA MET A 151 39.72 -1.21 3.46
C MET A 151 39.22 -2.29 2.50
N THR A 152 39.93 -3.42 2.59
CA THR A 152 39.90 -4.70 1.87
C THR A 152 38.54 -5.32 1.63
#